data_AF-A0A9E5DWS5-F1
#
_entry.id   AF-A0A9E5DWS5-F1
#
_cell.length_a   1.000
_cell.length_b   1.000
_cell.length_c   1.000
_cell.angle_alpha   90.00
_cell.angle_beta   90.00
_cell.angle_gamma   90.00
#
_symmetry.space_group_name_H-M   'P 1'
#
loop_
_entity.id
_entity.type
_entity.pdbx_description
1 polymer ?
#
loop_
_entity_poly.entity_id
_entity_poly.type
_entity_poly.pdbx_seq_one_letter_code
_entity_poly.pdbx_strand_id
1 'polypeptide(L)'
;MPHGKHHMTTQDQLTEILTLLRERGVLLQADANQPSVATLVAGGPVHGSWWGHAAGGQIYAVLGLLEDHPDALSTRLLDGKVTYVHRRLWPALVAVGQVGSPW
;
A
#
# COMPACT_ATOMS: atom_id res chain seq x y z
N MET A 1 -10.35 34.01 1.02
CA MET A 1 -10.31 32.55 1.26
C MET A 1 -10.33 31.83 -0.08
N PRO A 2 -9.23 31.20 -0.51
CA PRO A 2 -9.33 30.19 -1.57
C PRO A 2 -8.79 28.85 -1.05
N HIS A 3 -9.67 27.87 -0.86
CA HIS A 3 -9.26 26.46 -0.84
C HIS A 3 -9.06 26.01 -2.28
N GLY A 4 -7.87 26.28 -2.81
CA GLY A 4 -7.41 25.67 -4.05
C GLY A 4 -7.31 24.17 -3.85
N LYS A 5 -8.00 23.39 -4.70
CA LYS A 5 -7.84 21.95 -4.79
C LYS A 5 -6.41 21.67 -5.25
N HIS A 6 -5.48 21.46 -4.33
CA HIS A 6 -4.17 20.93 -4.66
C HIS A 6 -4.38 19.53 -5.24
N HIS A 7 -4.23 19.39 -6.56
CA HIS A 7 -4.19 18.08 -7.18
C HIS A 7 -2.88 17.42 -6.77
N MET A 8 -2.93 16.53 -5.79
CA MET A 8 -1.77 15.81 -5.30
C MET A 8 -1.22 14.93 -6.44
N THR A 9 0.06 15.04 -6.74
CA THR A 9 0.66 14.25 -7.82
C THR A 9 0.80 12.78 -7.39
N THR A 10 1.03 11.88 -8.36
CA THR A 10 1.35 10.47 -8.07
C THR A 10 2.56 10.35 -7.13
N GLN A 11 3.55 11.23 -7.27
CA GLN A 11 4.75 11.23 -6.43
C GLN A 11 4.46 11.69 -5.00
N ASP A 12 3.60 12.68 -4.83
CA ASP A 12 3.16 13.15 -3.51
C ASP A 12 2.38 12.03 -2.79
N GLN A 13 1.46 11.37 -3.50
CA GLN A 13 0.71 10.21 -2.98
C GLN A 13 1.64 9.05 -2.59
N LEU A 14 2.61 8.72 -3.44
CA LEU A 14 3.61 7.69 -3.13
C LEU A 14 4.39 8.05 -1.86
N THR A 15 4.81 9.30 -1.71
CA THR A 15 5.57 9.77 -0.53
C THR A 15 4.76 9.63 0.76
N GLU A 16 3.48 9.98 0.73
CA GLU A 16 2.57 9.80 1.86
C GLU A 16 2.37 8.32 2.19
N ILE A 17 2.15 7.48 1.18
CA ILE A 17 2.00 6.02 1.35
C ILE A 17 3.25 5.38 1.92
N LEU A 18 4.45 5.77 1.45
CA LEU A 18 5.72 5.27 2.00
C LEU A 18 5.91 5.71 3.45
N THR A 19 5.49 6.92 3.80
CA THR A 19 5.51 7.41 5.18
C THR A 19 4.60 6.56 6.07
N LEU A 20 3.36 6.34 5.66
CA LEU A 20 2.41 5.49 6.39
C LEU A 20 2.87 4.03 6.47
N LEU A 21 3.44 3.49 5.39
CA LEU A 21 3.99 2.14 5.34
C LEU A 21 5.18 2.01 6.31
N ARG A 22 6.05 3.02 6.38
CA ARG A 22 7.16 3.05 7.35
C ARG A 22 6.65 3.06 8.79
N GLU A 23 5.67 3.89 9.09
CA GLU A 23 5.08 4.02 10.43
C GLU A 23 4.38 2.72 10.86
N ARG A 24 3.41 2.25 10.06
CA ARG A 24 2.59 1.07 10.37
C ARG A 24 3.34 -0.24 10.18
N GLY A 25 4.33 -0.27 9.29
CA GLY A 25 5.11 -1.45 8.91
C GLY A 25 4.43 -2.32 7.86
N VAL A 26 3.09 -2.38 7.84
CA VAL A 26 2.30 -3.11 6.85
C VAL A 26 1.14 -2.25 6.31
N LEU A 27 0.78 -2.46 5.05
CA LEU A 27 -0.35 -1.78 4.41
C LEU A 27 -0.99 -2.67 3.33
N LEU A 28 -2.32 -2.79 3.32
CA LEU A 28 -3.03 -3.54 2.29
C LEU A 28 -3.01 -2.81 0.95
N GLN A 29 -2.97 -3.54 -0.16
CA GLN A 29 -3.18 -2.96 -1.49
C GLN A 29 -4.60 -2.40 -1.61
N ALA A 30 -5.60 -3.21 -1.24
CA ALA A 30 -7.01 -2.87 -1.30
C ALA A 30 -7.77 -3.60 -0.20
N ASP A 31 -8.64 -2.87 0.49
CA ASP A 31 -9.59 -3.40 1.45
C ASP A 31 -10.80 -2.48 1.56
N ALA A 32 -11.99 -3.04 1.78
CA ALA A 32 -13.23 -2.27 1.88
C ALA A 32 -13.46 -1.67 3.28
N ASN A 33 -12.85 -2.27 4.32
CA ASN A 33 -13.09 -1.96 5.72
C ASN A 33 -11.85 -1.42 6.43
N GLN A 34 -10.66 -1.58 5.84
CA GLN A 34 -9.39 -1.19 6.42
C GLN A 34 -8.65 -0.17 5.55
N PRO A 35 -7.83 0.72 6.14
CA PRO A 35 -6.92 1.56 5.37
C PRO A 35 -6.02 0.74 4.46
N SER A 36 -6.02 1.07 3.19
CA SER A 36 -5.25 0.45 2.11
C SER A 36 -4.74 1.50 1.14
N VAL A 37 -3.77 1.12 0.29
CA VAL A 37 -3.27 2.00 -0.78
C VAL A 37 -4.41 2.52 -1.64
N ALA A 38 -5.35 1.64 -2.04
CA ALA A 38 -6.52 2.03 -2.82
C ALA A 38 -7.37 3.10 -2.13
N THR A 39 -7.68 2.95 -0.84
CA THR A 39 -8.49 3.93 -0.09
C THR A 39 -7.77 5.26 0.13
N LEU A 40 -6.43 5.22 0.30
CA LEU A 40 -5.62 6.42 0.48
C LEU A 40 -5.54 7.23 -0.81
N VAL A 41 -5.26 6.57 -1.94
CA VAL A 41 -5.23 7.22 -3.26
C VAL A 41 -6.61 7.74 -3.67
N ALA A 42 -7.68 6.99 -3.36
CA ALA A 42 -9.05 7.42 -3.64
C ALA A 42 -9.55 8.53 -2.70
N GLY A 43 -8.87 8.79 -1.58
CA GLY A 43 -9.30 9.74 -0.55
C GLY A 43 -10.54 9.28 0.23
N GLY A 44 -10.86 7.99 0.22
CA GLY A 44 -12.06 7.44 0.85
C GLY A 44 -12.28 5.95 0.57
N PRO A 45 -13.41 5.39 1.05
CA PRO A 45 -13.75 3.97 0.84
C PRO A 45 -13.86 3.62 -0.65
N VAL A 46 -13.31 2.47 -1.04
CA VAL A 46 -13.46 1.91 -2.38
C VAL A 46 -14.38 0.69 -2.31
N HIS A 47 -15.58 0.82 -2.86
CA HIS A 47 -16.54 -0.28 -2.92
C HIS A 47 -16.34 -1.13 -4.18
N GLY A 48 -16.29 -2.46 -4.01
CA GLY A 48 -16.06 -3.38 -5.12
C GLY A 48 -14.59 -3.39 -5.58
N SER A 49 -14.36 -3.71 -6.86
CA SER A 49 -13.01 -3.73 -7.42
C SER A 49 -12.49 -2.32 -7.65
N TRP A 50 -11.33 -2.00 -7.07
CA TRP A 50 -10.65 -0.71 -7.30
C TRP A 50 -10.31 -0.48 -8.78
N TRP A 51 -10.20 -1.54 -9.58
CA TRP A 51 -9.93 -1.46 -11.01
C TRP A 51 -11.02 -0.70 -11.79
N GLY A 52 -12.27 -0.79 -11.32
CA GLY A 52 -13.42 -0.07 -11.90
C GLY A 52 -13.69 1.29 -11.24
N HIS A 53 -12.90 1.70 -10.25
CA HIS A 53 -13.09 2.96 -9.54
C HIS A 53 -12.65 4.14 -10.42
N ALA A 54 -13.23 5.32 -10.22
CA ALA A 54 -12.84 6.54 -10.95
C ALA A 54 -11.36 6.91 -10.77
N ALA A 55 -10.78 6.54 -9.63
CA ALA A 55 -9.35 6.69 -9.33
C ALA A 55 -8.49 5.48 -9.77
N GLY A 56 -9.06 4.48 -10.46
CA GLY A 56 -8.39 3.21 -10.75
C GLY A 56 -7.05 3.36 -11.47
N GLY A 57 -6.97 4.27 -12.45
CA GLY A 57 -5.71 4.58 -13.14
C GLY A 57 -4.64 5.17 -12.19
N GLN A 58 -5.05 6.05 -11.28
CA GLN A 58 -4.15 6.65 -10.29
C GLN A 58 -3.68 5.60 -9.26
N ILE A 59 -4.60 4.73 -8.82
CA ILE A 59 -4.29 3.61 -7.92
C ILE A 59 -3.26 2.69 -8.58
N TYR A 60 -3.48 2.31 -9.84
CA TYR A 60 -2.54 1.47 -10.59
C TYR A 60 -1.14 2.12 -10.70
N ALA A 61 -1.08 3.41 -11.05
CA ALA A 61 0.19 4.13 -11.16
C ALA A 61 0.97 4.17 -9.84
N VAL A 62 0.29 4.47 -8.73
CA VAL A 62 0.91 4.48 -7.39
C VAL A 62 1.36 3.08 -6.97
N LEU A 63 0.55 2.05 -7.23
CA LEU A 63 0.89 0.67 -6.89
C LEU A 63 2.13 0.18 -7.64
N GLY A 64 2.26 0.51 -8.93
CA GLY A 64 3.46 0.18 -9.70
C GLY A 64 4.71 0.82 -9.11
N LEU A 65 4.65 2.13 -8.80
CA LEU A 65 5.79 2.81 -8.16
C LEU A 65 6.11 2.26 -6.76
N LEU A 66 5.09 1.82 -6.01
CA LEU A 66 5.29 1.22 -4.69
C LEU A 66 5.93 -0.17 -4.78
N GLU A 67 5.55 -0.97 -5.77
CA GLU A 67 6.11 -2.30 -6.03
C GLU A 67 7.58 -2.24 -6.45
N ASP A 68 7.96 -1.21 -7.22
CA ASP A 68 9.35 -0.97 -7.64
C ASP A 68 10.21 -0.30 -6.54
N HIS A 69 9.62 0.13 -5.42
CA HIS A 69 10.33 0.89 -4.40
C HIS A 69 11.17 -0.01 -3.47
N PRO A 70 12.47 0.30 -3.23
CA PRO A 70 13.37 -0.55 -2.46
C PRO A 70 13.02 -0.73 -0.97
N ASP A 71 12.10 0.10 -0.45
CA ASP A 71 11.65 0.01 0.95
C ASP A 71 10.34 -0.78 1.13
N ALA A 72 9.75 -1.30 0.05
CA ALA A 72 8.49 -2.03 0.06
C ALA A 72 8.63 -3.44 -0.53
N LEU A 73 8.01 -4.41 0.13
CA LEU A 73 7.89 -5.80 -0.34
C LEU A 73 6.41 -6.16 -0.43
N SER A 74 5.96 -6.68 -1.57
CA SER A 74 4.62 -7.23 -1.72
C SER A 74 4.57 -8.70 -1.29
N THR A 75 3.57 -9.07 -0.48
CA THR A 75 3.29 -10.45 -0.08
C THR A 75 1.79 -10.65 0.18
N ARG A 76 1.39 -11.80 0.71
CA ARG A 76 0.02 -12.10 1.15
C ARG A 76 0.02 -12.57 2.61
N LEU A 77 0.09 -11.60 3.53
CA LEU A 77 0.17 -11.87 4.97
C LEU A 77 -1.19 -11.73 5.66
N LEU A 78 -2.00 -10.74 5.27
CA LEU A 78 -3.26 -10.41 5.91
C LEU A 78 -4.43 -10.93 5.07
N ASP A 79 -5.19 -11.89 5.59
CA ASP A 79 -6.35 -12.51 4.93
C ASP A 79 -6.09 -13.01 3.48
N GLY A 80 -4.84 -13.36 3.15
CA GLY A 80 -4.44 -13.75 1.78
C GLY A 80 -4.47 -12.60 0.75
N LYS A 81 -4.67 -11.35 1.19
CA LYS A 81 -4.71 -10.15 0.36
C LYS A 81 -3.30 -9.61 0.13
N VAL A 82 -3.09 -8.96 -1.01
CA VAL A 82 -1.80 -8.30 -1.29
C VAL A 82 -1.54 -7.24 -0.22
N THR A 83 -0.41 -7.40 0.45
CA THR A 83 0.05 -6.62 1.59
C THR A 83 1.46 -6.14 1.30
N TYR A 84 1.69 -4.85 1.43
CA TYR A 84 3.02 -4.25 1.38
C TYR A 84 3.63 -4.26 2.79
N VAL A 85 4.90 -4.65 2.87
CA VAL A 85 5.68 -4.71 4.11
C VAL A 85 6.89 -3.79 3.98
N HIS A 86 7.04 -2.86 4.92
CA HIS A 86 8.19 -1.96 4.96
C HIS A 86 9.48 -2.72 5.27
N ARG A 87 10.61 -2.32 4.68
CA ARG A 87 11.93 -2.95 4.86
C ARG A 87 12.37 -3.17 6.31
N ARG A 88 11.93 -2.31 7.24
CA ARG A 88 12.24 -2.46 8.67
C ARG A 88 11.72 -3.77 9.27
N LEU A 89 10.69 -4.36 8.67
CA LEU A 89 10.08 -5.60 9.11
C LEU A 89 10.57 -6.84 8.35
N TRP A 90 11.35 -6.69 7.28
CA TRP A 90 11.80 -7.84 6.49
C TRP A 90 12.61 -8.86 7.30
N PRO A 91 13.54 -8.48 8.19
CA PRO A 91 14.24 -9.47 9.01
C PRO A 91 13.28 -10.28 9.89
N ALA A 92 12.27 -9.62 10.48
CA ALA A 92 11.26 -10.29 11.29
C ALA A 92 10.35 -11.19 10.43
N LEU A 93 9.99 -10.75 9.23
CA LEU A 93 9.19 -11.54 8.29
C LEU A 93 9.93 -12.80 7.85
N VAL A 94 11.21 -12.70 7.51
CA VAL A 94 12.07 -13.84 7.16
C VAL A 94 12.20 -14.78 8.37
N ALA A 95 12.44 -14.25 9.57
CA ALA A 95 12.56 -15.07 10.78
C ALA A 95 11.28 -15.89 11.03
N VAL A 96 10.09 -15.29 10.90
CA VAL A 96 8.81 -16.01 11.02
C VAL A 96 8.64 -17.03 9.90
N GLY A 97 8.97 -16.67 8.66
CA GLY A 97 8.88 -17.58 7.51
C GLY A 97 9.84 -18.78 7.56
N GLN A 98 10.93 -18.68 8.33
CA GLN A 98 11.90 -19.75 8.53
C GLN A 98 11.60 -20.65 9.73
N VAL A 99 10.56 -20.36 10.53
CA VAL A 99 10.21 -21.22 11.67
C VAL A 99 9.83 -22.61 11.17
N GLY A 100 10.57 -23.63 11.62
CA GLY A 100 10.38 -25.03 11.20
C GLY A 100 10.98 -25.36 9.83
N SER A 101 11.82 -24.48 9.28
CA SER A 101 12.52 -24.70 8.02
C SER A 101 13.58 -25.80 8.16
N PRO A 102 13.57 -26.85 7.32
CA PRO A 102 14.64 -27.86 7.28
C PRO A 102 15.86 -27.42 6.44
N TRP A 103 15.83 -26.20 5.88
CA TRP A 103 16.91 -25.53 5.15
C TRP A 103 17.27 -24.21 5.79
#